data_AF-A0A7S2B5Z3-F1
#
_entry.id   AF-A0A7S2B5Z3-F1
#
_cell.length_a   1.000
_cell.length_b   1.000
_cell.length_c   1.000
_cell.angle_alpha   90.00
_cell.angle_beta   90.00
_cell.angle_gamma   90.00
#
_symmetry.space_group_name_H-M   'P 1'
#
loop_
_entity.id
_entity.type
_entity.pdbx_description
1 polymer ?
#
loop_
_entity_poly.entity_id
_entity_poly.type
_entity_poly.pdbx_seq_one_letter_code
_entity_poly.pdbx_strand_id
1 'polypeptide(L)'
;ENLKEVSYSLTNLAKNVLGFNRVEVDPMDVPACLTNSKDVVNLMRHLVSDTLLVQGLMFKLQALPLSKQLTNISGNLWSRTLKGARAERIEFLLLHEFHRL
;
A
#
# COMPACT_ATOMS: atom_id res chain seq x y z
N GLU A 1 16.94 -3.82 -1.40
CA GLU A 1 16.76 -3.89 -2.86
C GLU A 1 15.55 -3.06 -3.26
N ASN A 2 15.57 -2.44 -4.44
CA ASN A 2 14.40 -1.71 -4.94
C ASN A 2 13.36 -2.73 -5.42
N LEU A 3 12.15 -2.70 -4.83
CA LEU A 3 11.04 -3.56 -5.26
C LEU A 3 10.72 -3.27 -6.73
N LYS A 4 10.96 -4.25 -7.60
CA LYS A 4 10.60 -4.21 -9.02
C LYS A 4 9.85 -5.49 -9.33
N GLU A 5 8.58 -5.34 -9.65
CA GLU A 5 7.68 -6.45 -9.90
C GLU A 5 7.02 -6.29 -11.26
N VAL A 6 6.67 -7.43 -11.88
CA VAL A 6 5.95 -7.46 -13.16
C VAL A 6 4.51 -6.97 -13.00
N SER A 7 3.91 -7.23 -11.84
CA SER A 7 2.58 -6.75 -11.45
C SER A 7 2.57 -6.32 -10.00
N TYR A 8 1.94 -5.19 -9.72
CA TYR A 8 1.76 -4.64 -8.37
C TYR A 8 0.39 -5.01 -7.77
N SER A 9 -0.30 -6.02 -8.30
CA SER A 9 -1.52 -6.55 -7.68
C SER A 9 -1.22 -7.12 -6.28
N LEU A 10 -2.22 -7.10 -5.40
CA LEU A 10 -2.07 -7.65 -4.05
C LEU A 10 -1.67 -9.13 -4.08
N THR A 11 -2.22 -9.91 -5.02
CA THR A 11 -1.91 -11.32 -5.22
C THR A 11 -0.42 -11.54 -5.54
N ASN A 12 0.15 -10.76 -6.47
CA ASN A 12 1.55 -10.86 -6.84
C ASN A 12 2.48 -10.38 -5.72
N LEU A 13 2.17 -9.25 -5.09
CA LEU A 13 2.97 -8.69 -4.01
C LEU A 13 2.95 -9.59 -2.76
N ALA A 14 1.80 -10.15 -2.38
CA ALA A 14 1.70 -11.10 -1.29
C ALA A 14 2.60 -12.32 -1.54
N LYS A 15 2.61 -12.85 -2.77
CA LYS A 15 3.45 -14.00 -3.12
C LYS A 15 4.93 -13.67 -3.11
N ASN A 16 5.34 -12.62 -3.82
CA ASN A 16 6.76 -12.34 -4.06
C ASN A 16 7.45 -11.67 -2.85
N VAL A 17 6.71 -10.83 -2.10
CA VAL A 17 7.26 -10.07 -0.98
C VAL A 17 7.03 -10.74 0.37
N LEU A 18 5.86 -11.37 0.56
CA LEU A 18 5.49 -12.01 1.83
C LEU A 18 5.53 -13.55 1.79
N GLY A 19 5.72 -14.16 0.62
CA GLY A 19 5.69 -15.62 0.47
C GLY A 19 4.30 -16.24 0.64
N PHE A 20 3.23 -15.43 0.53
CA PHE A 20 1.86 -15.86 0.78
C PHE A 20 1.05 -15.99 -0.52
N ASN A 21 0.46 -17.17 -0.75
CA ASN A 21 -0.40 -17.41 -1.91
C ASN A 21 -1.84 -16.97 -1.61
N ARG A 22 -2.18 -15.75 -2.02
CA ARG A 22 -3.56 -15.22 -1.94
C ARG A 22 -4.44 -15.87 -3.00
N VAL A 23 -5.64 -16.30 -2.60
CA VAL A 23 -6.72 -16.67 -3.53
C VAL A 23 -7.56 -15.43 -3.80
N GLU A 24 -7.69 -15.08 -5.06
CA GLU A 24 -8.47 -13.92 -5.51
C GLU A 24 -9.95 -14.29 -5.66
N VAL A 25 -10.84 -13.40 -5.27
CA VAL A 25 -12.29 -13.53 -5.45
C VAL A 25 -12.68 -12.62 -6.60
N ASP A 26 -13.29 -13.18 -7.65
CA ASP A 26 -13.79 -12.39 -8.76
C ASP A 26 -15.00 -11.54 -8.28
N PRO A 27 -15.08 -10.25 -8.64
CA PRO A 27 -16.25 -9.43 -8.33
C PRO A 27 -17.59 -10.05 -8.75
N MET A 28 -17.61 -10.86 -9.81
CA MET A 28 -18.80 -11.56 -10.29
C MET A 28 -19.25 -12.70 -9.37
N ASP A 29 -18.35 -13.25 -8.55
CA ASP A 29 -18.65 -14.31 -7.59
C ASP A 29 -19.18 -13.77 -6.26
N VAL A 30 -18.98 -12.47 -5.98
CA VAL A 30 -19.38 -11.84 -4.71
C VAL A 30 -20.87 -12.03 -4.39
N PRO A 31 -21.83 -11.89 -5.33
CA PRO A 31 -23.24 -12.15 -5.04
C PRO A 31 -23.50 -13.58 -4.54
N ALA A 32 -22.77 -14.58 -5.07
CA ALA A 32 -22.90 -15.97 -4.63
C ALA A 32 -22.40 -16.14 -3.18
N CYS A 33 -21.34 -15.43 -2.81
CA CYS A 33 -20.80 -15.41 -1.44
C CYS A 33 -21.73 -14.74 -0.40
N LEU A 34 -22.79 -14.06 -0.84
CA LEU A 34 -23.74 -13.38 0.05
C LEU A 34 -25.06 -14.15 0.25
N THR A 35 -25.17 -15.35 -0.33
CA THR A 35 -26.42 -16.12 -0.34
C THR A 35 -26.80 -16.72 1.01
N ASN A 36 -25.81 -17.07 1.85
CA ASN A 36 -26.04 -17.63 3.17
C ASN A 36 -25.00 -17.15 4.18
N SER A 37 -25.34 -17.29 5.47
CA SER A 37 -24.49 -16.81 6.56
C SER A 37 -23.07 -17.40 6.55
N LYS A 38 -22.92 -18.67 6.18
CA LYS A 38 -21.61 -19.33 6.14
C LYS A 38 -20.71 -18.72 5.08
N ASP A 39 -21.26 -18.43 3.90
CA ASP A 39 -20.51 -17.82 2.80
C ASP A 39 -20.14 -16.36 3.09
N VAL A 40 -21.05 -15.62 3.73
CA VAL A 40 -20.76 -14.24 4.19
C VAL A 40 -19.61 -14.25 5.20
N VAL A 41 -19.60 -15.19 6.14
CA VAL A 41 -18.50 -15.32 7.12
C VAL A 41 -17.19 -15.71 6.41
N ASN A 42 -17.24 -16.57 5.40
CA ASN A 42 -16.05 -16.92 4.62
C ASN A 42 -15.49 -15.71 3.85
N LEU A 43 -16.36 -14.91 3.24
CA LEU A 43 -15.97 -13.66 2.59
C LEU A 43 -15.35 -12.68 3.60
N MET A 44 -15.93 -12.54 4.80
CA MET A 44 -15.33 -11.70 5.85
C MET A 44 -13.94 -12.19 6.27
N ARG A 45 -13.73 -13.51 6.41
CA ARG A 45 -12.40 -14.07 6.71
C ARG A 45 -11.39 -13.76 5.60
N HIS A 46 -11.82 -13.84 4.34
CA HIS A 46 -11.01 -13.48 3.18
C HIS A 46 -10.59 -11.99 3.24
N LEU A 47 -11.53 -11.08 3.50
CA LEU A 47 -11.25 -9.63 3.64
C LEU A 47 -10.30 -9.32 4.79
N VAL A 48 -10.45 -10.01 5.93
CA VAL A 48 -9.52 -9.87 7.06
C VAL A 48 -8.13 -10.35 6.68
N SER A 49 -8.02 -11.48 5.97
CA SER A 49 -6.74 -11.99 5.45
C SER A 49 -6.09 -10.97 4.52
N ASP A 50 -6.84 -10.39 3.58
CA ASP A 50 -6.33 -9.36 2.67
C ASP A 50 -5.84 -8.11 3.40
N THR A 51 -6.56 -7.67 4.43
CA THR A 51 -6.15 -6.53 5.27
C THR A 51 -4.82 -6.81 5.96
N LEU A 52 -4.63 -8.03 6.48
CA LEU A 52 -3.37 -8.46 7.11
C LEU A 52 -2.22 -8.52 6.09
N LEU A 53 -2.47 -8.92 4.84
CA LEU A 53 -1.47 -8.89 3.77
C LEU A 53 -1.05 -7.46 3.44
N VAL A 54 -1.99 -6.52 3.32
CA VAL A 54 -1.69 -5.09 3.10
C VAL A 54 -0.85 -4.53 4.25
N GLN A 55 -1.23 -4.83 5.50
CA GLN A 55 -0.46 -4.43 6.68
C GLN A 55 0.95 -5.05 6.68
N GLY A 56 1.07 -6.33 6.33
CA GLY A 56 2.36 -7.02 6.20
C GLY A 56 3.27 -6.38 5.15
N LEU A 57 2.72 -6.04 3.98
CA LEU A 57 3.44 -5.32 2.93
C LEU A 57 3.91 -3.95 3.40
N MET A 58 3.03 -3.18 4.06
CA MET A 58 3.37 -1.87 4.61
C MET A 58 4.56 -1.94 5.58
N PHE A 59 4.58 -2.93 6.46
CA PHE A 59 5.71 -3.15 7.38
C PHE A 59 6.97 -3.60 6.66
N LYS A 60 6.87 -4.59 5.76
CA LYS A 60 8.01 -5.13 5.02
C LYS A 60 8.71 -4.08 4.17
N LEU A 61 7.94 -3.15 3.59
CA LEU A 61 8.44 -2.03 2.79
C LEU A 61 8.77 -0.78 3.63
N GLN A 62 8.49 -0.81 4.94
CA GLN A 62 8.71 0.33 5.83
C GLN A 62 8.05 1.62 5.32
N ALA A 63 6.84 1.51 4.75
CA ALA A 63 6.21 2.59 3.99
C ALA A 63 5.98 3.86 4.83
N LEU A 64 5.54 3.70 6.08
CA LEU A 64 5.29 4.82 6.99
C LEU A 64 6.56 5.54 7.47
N PRO A 65 7.56 4.86 8.06
CA PRO A 65 8.78 5.55 8.49
C PRO A 65 9.55 6.18 7.33
N LEU A 66 9.62 5.51 6.17
CA LEU A 66 10.31 6.05 4.99
C LEU A 66 9.61 7.30 4.45
N SER A 67 8.29 7.26 4.28
CA SER A 67 7.53 8.42 3.80
C SER A 67 7.58 9.59 4.78
N LYS A 68 7.60 9.32 6.10
CA LYS A 68 7.78 10.34 7.13
C LYS A 68 9.15 11.01 7.01
N GLN A 69 10.23 10.23 6.88
CA GLN A 69 11.58 10.78 6.71
C GLN A 69 11.68 11.64 5.45
N LEU A 70 11.16 11.16 4.32
CA LEU A 70 11.15 11.92 3.07
C LEU A 70 10.36 13.23 3.21
N THR A 71 9.25 13.21 3.93
CA THR A 71 8.43 14.41 4.18
C THR A 71 9.16 15.40 5.07
N ASN A 72 9.83 14.95 6.13
CA ASN A 72 10.60 15.82 7.01
C ASN A 72 11.78 16.49 6.29
N ILE A 73 12.43 15.78 5.36
CA ILE A 73 13.51 16.34 4.55
C ILE A 73 12.97 17.36 3.56
N SER A 74 11.89 17.04 2.85
CA SER A 74 11.33 17.89 1.81
C SER A 74 10.52 19.07 2.34
N GLY A 75 9.98 18.98 3.55
CA GLY A 75 9.14 20.01 4.16
C GLY A 75 7.77 20.20 3.49
N ASN A 76 7.26 19.18 2.78
CA ASN A 76 5.91 19.18 2.20
C ASN A 76 4.88 18.44 3.09
N LEU A 77 3.63 18.29 2.63
CA LEU A 77 2.60 17.53 3.36
C LEU A 77 2.82 16.02 3.25
N TRP A 78 2.74 15.28 4.38
CA TRP A 78 2.98 13.84 4.41
C TRP A 78 2.01 13.05 3.52
N SER A 79 0.75 13.49 3.44
CA SER A 79 -0.27 12.88 2.57
C SER A 79 0.11 12.94 1.08
N ARG A 80 0.85 13.98 0.66
CA ARG A 80 1.34 14.13 -0.72
C ARG A 80 2.53 13.21 -0.99
N THR A 81 3.40 13.03 0.01
CA THR A 81 4.49 12.07 -0.03
C THR A 81 3.99 10.62 -0.11
N LEU A 82 2.95 10.26 0.65
CA LEU A 82 2.33 8.92 0.59
C LEU A 82 1.71 8.61 -0.78
N LYS A 83 1.25 9.63 -1.52
CA LYS A 83 0.74 9.50 -2.89
C LYS A 83 1.85 9.41 -3.96
N GLY A 84 3.12 9.52 -3.58
CA GLY A 84 4.25 9.41 -4.52
C GLY A 84 4.59 10.68 -5.30
N ALA A 85 4.15 11.87 -4.84
CA ALA A 85 4.41 13.14 -5.52
C ALA A 85 5.89 13.59 -5.45
N ARG A 86 6.76 12.98 -6.25
CA ARG A 86 8.22 13.27 -6.23
C ARG A 86 8.55 14.72 -6.60
N ALA A 87 7.92 15.27 -7.63
CA ALA A 87 8.19 16.63 -8.09
C ALA A 87 7.89 17.67 -6.99
N GLU A 88 6.73 17.54 -6.34
CA GLU A 88 6.31 18.41 -5.24
C GLU A 88 7.27 18.36 -4.05
N ARG A 89 7.79 17.17 -3.70
CA ARG A 89 8.83 17.06 -2.67
C ARG A 89 10.09 17.86 -3.01
N ILE A 90 10.51 17.85 -4.28
CA ILE A 90 11.68 18.60 -4.74
C ILE A 90 11.36 20.10 -4.73
N GLU A 91 10.18 20.49 -5.18
CA GLU A 91 9.73 21.88 -5.17
C GLU A 91 9.73 22.48 -3.76
N PHE A 92 9.11 21.81 -2.78
CA PHE A 92 9.11 22.28 -1.40
C PHE A 92 10.52 22.35 -0.80
N LEU A 93 11.37 21.36 -1.09
CA LEU A 93 12.76 21.38 -0.64
C LEU A 93 13.49 22.64 -1.15
N LEU A 94 13.34 22.96 -2.44
CA LEU A 94 13.94 24.16 -3.04
C LEU A 94 13.32 25.44 -2.50
N LEU A 95 11.99 25.49 -2.33
CA LEU A 95 11.29 26.64 -1.75
C LEU A 95 11.82 26.95 -0.35
N HIS A 96 11.95 25.95 0.51
CA HIS A 96 12.50 26.13 1.85
C HIS A 96 13.95 26.64 1.81
N GLU A 97 14.78 26.13 0.90
CA GLU A 97 16.17 26.57 0.79
C GLU A 97 16.30 28.01 0.27
N PHE A 98 15.55 28.38 -0.77
CA PHE A 98 15.58 29.74 -1.32
C PHE A 98 14.95 30.80 -0.41
N HIS A 99 14.00 30.45 0.46
CA HIS A 99 13.44 31.38 1.45
C HIS A 99 14.30 31.55 2.71
N ARG A 100 15.27 30.65 2.93
CA ARG A 100 16.24 30.78 4.03
C ARG A 100 17.39 31.73 3.73
N LEU A 101 17.61 32.04 2.44
CA LEU A 101 18.59 33.00 1.93
C LEU A 101 18.03 34.42 1.96
#